data_AF-A0A428PBB0-F1
#
_entry.id   AF-A0A428PBB0-F1
#
_cell.length_a   1.000
_cell.length_b   1.000
_cell.length_c   1.000
_cell.angle_alpha   90.00
_cell.angle_beta   90.00
_cell.angle_gamma   90.00
#
_symmetry.space_group_name_H-M   'P 1'
#
loop_
_entity.id
_entity.type
_entity.pdbx_description
1 polymer ?
#
loop_
_entity_poly.entity_id
_entity_poly.type
_entity_poly.pdbx_seq_one_letter_code
_entity_poly.pdbx_strand_id
1 'polypeptide(L)'
;MLAPTSQKTTATLPRNDEFFGQASRLKEIQAALGPLATSPAKSRQQGGQPPSRQRSCCLHGIGGSGKMSIVLEYIYRHQNCFNHFFWANSEHAAELPASTQESIIITTQAAEIQYMTTSSINLQGLSSDQEGVDMLIKKAAREDVKAVIDLIREIPLAITHTARVINQTGCSLKEFITTIEERRQRHNMVG
;
A
#
# COMPACT_ATOMS: atom_id res chain seq x y z
N MET A 1 10.68 -31.14 -25.29
CA MET A 1 10.29 -30.47 -24.02
C MET A 1 9.58 -29.18 -24.39
N LEU A 2 8.28 -29.08 -24.15
CA LEU A 2 7.50 -27.85 -24.33
C LEU A 2 7.59 -27.04 -23.04
N ALA A 3 8.00 -25.77 -23.13
CA ALA A 3 7.97 -24.85 -22.00
C ALA A 3 6.51 -24.64 -21.55
N PRO A 4 6.24 -24.51 -20.24
CA PRO A 4 4.90 -24.25 -19.76
C PRO A 4 4.43 -22.87 -20.25
N THR A 5 3.37 -22.88 -21.04
CA THR A 5 2.69 -21.68 -21.54
C THR A 5 2.10 -20.94 -20.33
N SER A 6 2.71 -19.82 -19.93
CA SER A 6 2.11 -18.93 -18.93
C SER A 6 0.76 -18.45 -19.46
N GLN A 7 -0.33 -18.91 -18.84
CA GLN A 7 -1.68 -18.45 -19.16
C GLN A 7 -1.78 -16.96 -18.81
N LYS A 8 -1.88 -16.12 -19.84
CA LYS A 8 -2.18 -14.69 -19.67
C LYS A 8 -3.65 -14.54 -19.31
N THR A 9 -3.93 -14.37 -18.02
CA THR A 9 -5.28 -14.03 -17.54
C THR A 9 -5.43 -12.52 -17.51
N THR A 10 -6.22 -11.95 -18.41
CA THR A 10 -6.63 -10.55 -18.34
C THR A 10 -7.67 -10.40 -17.24
N ALA A 11 -7.23 -10.03 -16.05
CA ALA A 11 -8.11 -9.76 -14.91
C ALA A 11 -8.49 -8.27 -14.87
N THR A 12 -9.78 -7.95 -14.81
CA THR A 12 -10.26 -6.64 -14.37
C THR A 12 -10.06 -6.53 -12.86
N LEU A 13 -9.36 -5.50 -12.41
CA LEU A 13 -9.19 -5.23 -10.98
C LEU A 13 -10.38 -4.38 -10.49
N PRO A 14 -11.33 -4.95 -9.72
CA PRO A 14 -12.42 -4.17 -9.16
C PRO A 14 -11.87 -3.16 -8.15
N ARG A 15 -12.56 -2.02 -8.00
CA ARG A 15 -12.23 -1.05 -6.95
C ARG A 15 -12.36 -1.70 -5.58
N ASN A 16 -11.43 -1.39 -4.69
CA ASN A 16 -11.58 -1.72 -3.28
C ASN A 16 -12.45 -0.65 -2.59
N ASP A 17 -13.74 -0.89 -2.42
CA ASP A 17 -14.66 0.04 -1.73
C ASP A 17 -14.34 0.19 -0.22
N GLU A 18 -13.56 -0.75 0.32
CA GLU A 18 -13.04 -0.71 1.68
C GLU A 18 -11.71 0.06 1.79
N PHE A 19 -11.12 0.52 0.67
CA PHE A 19 -9.94 1.36 0.68
C PHE A 19 -10.24 2.69 1.39
N PHE A 20 -9.32 3.12 2.25
CA PHE A 20 -9.50 4.31 3.07
C PHE A 20 -8.15 5.01 3.31
N GLY A 21 -8.16 6.34 3.30
CA GLY A 21 -6.99 7.18 3.58
C GLY A 21 -5.86 7.11 2.55
N GLN A 22 -4.65 7.49 2.97
CA GLN A 22 -3.38 7.37 2.21
C GLN A 22 -3.34 8.17 0.90
N ALA A 23 -4.12 9.25 0.78
CA ALA A 23 -4.16 10.07 -0.43
C ALA A 23 -2.81 10.76 -0.75
N SER A 24 -2.05 11.12 0.29
CA SER A 24 -0.68 11.64 0.17
C SER A 24 0.25 10.62 -0.50
N ARG A 25 0.17 9.37 -0.05
CA ARG A 25 0.98 8.26 -0.59
C ARG A 25 0.63 7.93 -2.04
N LEU A 26 -0.65 7.98 -2.42
CA LEU A 26 -1.05 7.85 -3.83
C LEU A 26 -0.42 8.95 -4.71
N LYS A 27 -0.33 10.18 -4.21
CA LYS A 27 0.37 11.28 -4.92
C LYS A 27 1.88 11.03 -5.01
N GLU A 28 2.50 10.49 -3.96
CA GLU A 28 3.92 10.11 -3.98
C GLU A 28 4.21 9.02 -5.02
N ILE A 29 3.36 7.98 -5.11
CA ILE A 29 3.47 6.94 -6.15
C ILE A 29 3.33 7.57 -7.54
N GLN A 30 2.36 8.48 -7.72
CA GLN A 30 2.18 9.17 -9.00
C GLN A 30 3.39 10.05 -9.36
N ALA A 31 4.01 10.74 -8.40
CA ALA A 31 5.20 11.53 -8.64
C ALA A 31 6.40 10.66 -9.03
N ALA A 32 6.51 9.47 -8.43
CA ALA A 32 7.57 8.51 -8.73
C ALA A 32 7.38 7.85 -10.12
N LEU A 33 6.15 7.44 -10.44
CA LEU A 33 5.88 6.49 -11.53
C LEU A 33 4.96 6.99 -12.63
N GLY A 34 4.22 8.08 -12.40
CA GLY A 34 3.26 8.64 -13.34
C GLY A 34 3.96 9.08 -14.62
N PRO A 35 3.39 8.90 -15.81
CA PRO A 35 4.06 9.23 -17.08
C PRO A 35 4.65 10.64 -16.99
N LEU A 36 5.97 10.78 -17.24
CA LEU A 36 6.58 12.09 -17.41
C LEU A 36 5.72 12.80 -18.45
N ALA A 37 5.04 13.88 -18.06
CA ALA A 37 4.40 14.75 -19.03
C ALA A 37 5.47 14.99 -20.09
N THR A 38 5.23 14.54 -21.31
CA THR A 38 6.14 14.72 -22.43
C THR A 38 6.39 16.21 -22.49
N SER A 39 7.54 16.65 -21.97
CA SER A 39 7.93 18.04 -22.04
C SER A 39 7.87 18.38 -23.53
N PRO A 40 7.12 19.41 -23.95
CA PRO A 40 6.97 19.70 -25.37
C PRO A 40 8.37 19.88 -25.93
N ALA A 41 8.71 19.04 -26.91
CA ALA A 41 10.00 19.01 -27.57
C ALA A 41 10.38 20.41 -28.06
N LYS A 42 11.15 21.14 -27.24
CA LYS A 42 11.76 22.42 -27.59
C LYS A 42 13.19 22.42 -27.09
N SER A 43 14.04 21.67 -27.78
CA SER A 43 15.29 22.15 -28.39
C SER A 43 16.14 20.95 -28.83
N ARG A 44 17.08 21.25 -29.71
CA ARG A 44 17.55 20.44 -30.83
C ARG A 44 18.94 19.90 -30.52
N GLN A 45 19.16 18.63 -30.87
CA GLN A 45 20.42 17.93 -31.20
C GLN A 45 21.59 17.94 -30.19
N GLN A 46 21.95 16.73 -29.72
CA GLN A 46 23.23 16.07 -30.02
C GLN A 46 23.24 14.61 -29.49
N GLY A 47 23.42 13.64 -30.39
CA GLY A 47 24.30 12.47 -30.21
C GLY A 47 24.16 11.50 -29.01
N GLY A 48 23.08 11.52 -28.22
CA GLY A 48 22.89 10.57 -27.12
C GLY A 48 21.43 10.15 -27.02
N GLN A 49 21.18 8.84 -27.07
CA GLN A 49 19.87 8.25 -26.82
C GLN A 49 19.33 8.81 -25.50
N PRO A 50 18.12 9.40 -25.44
CA PRO A 50 17.59 9.89 -24.17
C PRO A 50 17.52 8.69 -23.21
N PRO A 51 18.02 8.81 -21.96
CA PRO A 51 17.93 7.70 -21.04
C PRO A 51 16.45 7.41 -20.82
N SER A 52 15.98 6.31 -21.39
CA SER A 52 14.78 5.60 -20.95
C SER A 52 15.04 5.14 -19.52
N ARG A 53 14.95 6.04 -18.55
CA ARG A 53 15.22 5.71 -17.16
C ARG A 53 14.00 4.96 -16.66
N GLN A 54 14.09 3.64 -16.64
CA GLN A 54 13.15 2.78 -15.93
C GLN A 54 12.94 3.34 -14.53
N ARG A 55 11.68 3.55 -14.15
CA ARG A 55 11.33 4.15 -12.86
C ARG A 55 10.87 3.05 -11.93
N SER A 56 11.40 3.02 -10.73
CA SER A 56 11.07 2.03 -9.72
C SER A 56 10.76 2.70 -8.40
N CYS A 57 9.66 2.29 -7.77
CA CYS A 57 9.23 2.77 -6.48
C CYS A 57 9.11 1.60 -5.50
N CYS A 58 9.89 1.64 -4.41
CA CYS A 58 9.77 0.70 -3.31
C CYS A 58 8.76 1.21 -2.28
N LEU A 59 7.70 0.44 -2.02
CA LEU A 59 6.81 0.63 -0.88
C LEU A 59 7.19 -0.38 0.19
N HIS A 60 7.76 0.11 1.28
CA HIS A 60 8.17 -0.73 2.41
C HIS A 60 7.49 -0.31 3.71
N GLY A 61 7.43 -1.23 4.67
CA GLY A 61 6.78 -0.98 5.95
C GLY A 61 6.34 -2.28 6.62
N ILE A 62 5.82 -2.19 7.83
CA ILE A 62 5.43 -3.34 8.64
C ILE A 62 4.30 -4.18 8.00
N GLY A 63 4.17 -5.42 8.43
CA GLY A 63 3.01 -6.26 8.09
C GLY A 63 1.69 -5.55 8.43
N GLY A 64 0.69 -5.66 7.54
CA GLY A 64 -0.63 -5.06 7.76
C GLY A 64 -0.75 -3.55 7.53
N SER A 65 0.33 -2.84 7.12
CA SER A 65 0.29 -1.39 6.84
C SER A 65 -0.48 -0.99 5.57
N GLY A 66 -0.95 -1.96 4.78
CA GLY A 66 -1.74 -1.69 3.58
C GLY A 66 -0.95 -1.51 2.28
N LYS A 67 0.35 -1.87 2.24
CA LYS A 67 1.20 -1.85 1.02
C LYS A 67 0.49 -2.37 -0.23
N MET A 68 -0.15 -3.54 -0.12
CA MET A 68 -0.89 -4.17 -1.21
C MET A 68 -2.11 -3.33 -1.61
N SER A 69 -2.91 -2.94 -0.62
CA SER A 69 -4.14 -2.17 -0.81
C SER A 69 -3.88 -0.83 -1.52
N ILE A 70 -2.79 -0.14 -1.19
CA ILE A 70 -2.45 1.12 -1.84
C ILE A 70 -1.99 0.95 -3.29
N VAL A 71 -1.22 -0.09 -3.64
CA VAL A 71 -0.85 -0.26 -5.07
C VAL A 71 -2.05 -0.69 -5.89
N LEU A 72 -2.94 -1.53 -5.35
CA LEU A 72 -4.18 -1.88 -6.03
C LEU A 72 -5.07 -0.66 -6.27
N GLU A 73 -5.21 0.23 -5.27
CA GLU A 73 -5.93 1.48 -5.44
C GLU A 73 -5.25 2.41 -6.46
N TYR A 74 -3.91 2.51 -6.43
CA TYR A 74 -3.16 3.29 -7.41
C TYR A 74 -3.40 2.79 -8.84
N ILE A 75 -3.27 1.48 -9.06
CA ILE A 75 -3.53 0.83 -10.34
C ILE A 75 -4.96 1.13 -10.79
N TYR A 76 -5.95 0.94 -9.92
CA TYR A 76 -7.35 1.23 -10.25
C TYR A 76 -7.56 2.69 -10.68
N ARG A 77 -7.00 3.67 -9.95
CA ARG A 77 -7.14 5.10 -10.25
C ARG A 77 -6.39 5.55 -11.50
N HIS A 78 -5.27 4.89 -11.81
CA HIS A 78 -4.38 5.28 -12.90
C HIS A 78 -4.32 4.24 -14.03
N GLN A 79 -5.30 3.32 -14.09
CA GLN A 79 -5.33 2.26 -15.11
C GLN A 79 -5.29 2.77 -16.55
N ASN A 80 -5.84 3.97 -16.79
CA ASN A 80 -5.83 4.62 -18.10
C ASN A 80 -4.48 5.27 -18.46
N CYS A 81 -3.53 5.35 -17.52
CA CYS A 81 -2.19 5.88 -17.76
C CYS A 81 -1.19 4.82 -18.24
N PHE A 82 -1.56 3.55 -18.20
CA PHE A 82 -0.67 2.42 -18.54
C PHE A 82 -1.39 1.47 -19.50
N ASN A 83 -0.65 0.96 -20.48
CA ASN A 83 -1.21 0.03 -21.46
C ASN A 83 -1.35 -1.38 -20.90
N HIS A 84 -0.45 -1.76 -19.98
CA HIS A 84 -0.35 -3.10 -19.43
C HIS A 84 0.05 -3.05 -17.96
N PHE A 85 -0.52 -3.96 -17.18
CA PHE A 85 -0.13 -4.21 -15.79
C PHE A 85 0.35 -5.65 -15.66
N PHE A 86 1.49 -5.84 -15.00
CA PHE A 86 2.06 -7.14 -14.72
C PHE A 86 2.14 -7.33 -13.21
N TRP A 87 1.62 -8.45 -12.73
CA TRP A 87 1.71 -8.84 -11.32
C TRP A 87 2.68 -10.01 -11.19
N ALA A 88 3.74 -9.84 -10.41
CA ALA A 88 4.74 -10.87 -10.17
C ALA A 88 4.95 -11.08 -8.67
N ASN A 89 4.98 -12.34 -8.25
CA ASN A 89 5.43 -12.70 -6.90
C ASN A 89 6.96 -12.73 -6.88
N SER A 90 7.57 -12.09 -5.88
CA SER A 90 9.02 -12.03 -5.70
C SER A 90 9.66 -13.38 -5.35
N GLU A 91 8.89 -14.37 -4.91
CA GLU A 91 9.40 -15.72 -4.62
C GLU A 91 9.89 -16.47 -5.86
N HIS A 92 9.52 -15.99 -7.06
CA HIS A 92 9.92 -16.57 -8.32
C HIS A 92 10.55 -15.52 -9.23
N ALA A 93 11.59 -15.91 -9.97
CA ALA A 93 12.14 -15.07 -11.02
C ALA A 93 11.05 -14.81 -12.08
N ALA A 94 10.77 -13.54 -12.35
CA ALA A 94 9.87 -13.13 -13.40
C ALA A 94 10.67 -12.43 -14.50
N GLU A 95 10.49 -12.87 -15.74
CA GLU A 95 11.05 -12.20 -16.91
C GLU A 95 10.04 -11.15 -17.38
N LEU A 96 10.43 -9.88 -17.31
CA LEU A 96 9.65 -8.78 -17.88
C LEU A 96 10.09 -8.54 -19.33
N PRO A 97 9.16 -8.28 -20.26
CA PRO A 97 9.52 -7.92 -21.63
C PRO A 97 10.41 -6.67 -21.62
N ALA A 98 11.48 -6.62 -22.39
CA ALA A 98 12.30 -5.41 -22.45
C ALA A 98 11.49 -4.25 -23.09
N SER A 99 11.00 -3.31 -22.29
CA SER A 99 10.35 -2.08 -22.76
C SER A 99 11.09 -0.82 -22.28
N THR A 100 11.05 0.22 -23.10
CA THR A 100 11.79 1.47 -22.87
C THR A 100 11.11 2.44 -21.90
N GLN A 101 9.93 2.12 -21.34
CA GLN A 101 9.21 3.03 -20.43
C GLN A 101 8.49 2.28 -19.30
N GLU A 102 9.22 1.40 -18.60
CA GLU A 102 8.64 0.65 -17.50
C GLU A 102 8.66 1.44 -16.20
N SER A 103 7.49 1.46 -15.55
CA SER A 103 7.33 1.84 -14.16
C SER A 103 7.15 0.57 -13.33
N ILE A 104 7.99 0.38 -12.32
CA ILE A 104 7.99 -0.78 -11.43
C ILE A 104 7.57 -0.34 -10.03
N ILE A 105 6.62 -1.06 -9.44
CA ILE A 105 6.30 -0.95 -8.01
C ILE A 105 6.81 -2.22 -7.31
N ILE A 106 7.55 -2.06 -6.22
CA ILE A 106 7.96 -3.16 -5.35
C ILE A 106 7.29 -2.98 -3.99
N THR A 107 6.56 -3.97 -3.51
CA THR A 107 6.04 -3.99 -2.13
C THR A 107 6.86 -4.95 -1.28
N THR A 108 7.41 -4.50 -0.15
CA THR A 108 8.25 -5.37 0.69
C THR A 108 8.20 -4.99 2.17
N GLN A 109 8.67 -5.87 3.06
CA GLN A 109 8.96 -5.51 4.46
C GLN A 109 10.44 -5.14 4.65
N ALA A 110 11.31 -5.59 3.75
CA ALA A 110 12.74 -5.34 3.74
C ALA A 110 13.06 -3.90 3.29
N ALA A 111 13.39 -3.03 4.25
CA ALA A 111 13.67 -1.62 3.97
C ALA A 111 14.92 -1.43 3.10
N GLU A 112 15.87 -2.35 3.14
CA GLU A 112 17.11 -2.36 2.36
C GLU A 112 16.88 -2.31 0.85
N ILE A 113 15.73 -2.80 0.36
CA ILE A 113 15.38 -2.75 -1.07
C ILE A 113 15.22 -1.31 -1.58
N GLN A 114 14.97 -0.34 -0.69
CA GLN A 114 14.87 1.07 -1.07
C GLN A 114 16.10 1.58 -1.85
N TYR A 115 17.29 1.07 -1.52
CA TYR A 115 18.55 1.49 -2.14
C TYR A 115 18.72 0.95 -3.57
N MET A 116 17.89 -0.01 -3.97
CA MET A 116 17.87 -0.61 -5.32
C MET A 116 16.82 0.05 -6.24
N THR A 117 16.07 1.03 -5.73
CA THR A 117 14.97 1.69 -6.45
C THR A 117 15.20 3.18 -6.67
N THR A 118 14.54 3.76 -7.66
CA THR A 118 14.67 5.20 -7.96
C THR A 118 13.96 6.10 -6.94
N SER A 119 12.98 5.55 -6.22
CA SER A 119 12.27 6.22 -5.13
C SER A 119 11.78 5.20 -4.10
N SER A 120 11.57 5.63 -2.86
CA SER A 120 10.98 4.80 -1.82
C SER A 120 9.92 5.54 -1.00
N ILE A 121 8.95 4.79 -0.50
CA ILE A 121 7.85 5.25 0.34
C ILE A 121 7.77 4.32 1.55
N ASN A 122 7.95 4.88 2.74
CA ASN A 122 7.79 4.17 4.00
C ASN A 122 6.35 4.27 4.51
N LEU A 123 5.65 3.15 4.60
CA LEU A 123 4.30 3.04 5.16
C LEU A 123 4.36 2.67 6.65
N GLN A 124 4.22 3.67 7.52
CA GLN A 124 4.18 3.50 8.98
C GLN A 124 2.76 3.52 9.56
N GLY A 125 1.78 2.95 8.86
CA GLY A 125 0.35 3.02 9.25
C GLY A 125 -0.39 4.10 8.47
N LEU A 126 -1.55 4.51 8.97
CA LEU A 126 -2.28 5.66 8.42
C LEU A 126 -1.50 6.95 8.67
N SER A 127 -1.74 7.96 7.83
CA SER A 127 -0.89 9.16 7.80
C SER A 127 -1.31 10.24 8.81
N SER A 128 -2.43 10.03 9.49
CA SER A 128 -2.91 10.86 10.59
C SER A 128 -3.87 10.08 11.50
N ASP A 129 -3.94 10.50 12.77
CA ASP A 129 -4.90 10.04 13.76
C ASP A 129 -6.34 10.10 13.24
N GLN A 130 -6.65 11.13 12.47
CA GLN A 130 -7.99 11.30 11.90
C GLN A 130 -8.32 10.23 10.86
N GLU A 131 -7.35 9.81 10.03
CA GLU A 131 -7.57 8.71 9.09
C GLU A 131 -7.86 7.39 9.84
N GLY A 132 -7.16 7.14 10.96
CA GLY A 132 -7.42 5.99 11.82
C GLY A 132 -8.82 6.02 12.42
N VAL A 133 -9.19 7.17 12.99
CA VAL A 133 -10.52 7.41 13.56
C VAL A 133 -11.61 7.20 12.53
N ASP A 134 -11.48 7.81 11.35
CA ASP A 134 -12.49 7.70 10.29
C ASP A 134 -12.62 6.27 9.76
N MET A 135 -11.50 5.54 9.65
CA MET A 135 -11.51 4.13 9.25
C MET A 135 -12.24 3.26 10.28
N LEU A 136 -12.02 3.51 11.58
CA LEU A 136 -12.69 2.78 12.65
C LEU A 136 -14.18 3.16 12.72
N ILE A 137 -14.56 4.42 12.56
CA ILE A 137 -15.96 4.87 12.48
C ILE A 137 -16.68 4.27 11.27
N LYS A 138 -16.02 4.18 10.11
CA LYS A 138 -16.58 3.52 8.92
C LYS A 138 -16.91 2.05 9.20
N LYS A 139 -16.17 1.41 10.11
CA LYS A 139 -16.25 -0.03 10.37
C LYS A 139 -16.91 -0.40 11.70
N ALA A 140 -17.13 0.52 12.65
CA ALA A 140 -17.63 0.26 14.01
C ALA A 140 -18.47 1.43 14.56
N ALA A 141 -19.11 1.26 15.74
CA ALA A 141 -19.92 2.28 16.40
C ALA A 141 -19.10 3.48 16.92
N ARG A 142 -19.75 4.65 17.10
CA ARG A 142 -19.14 6.00 17.11
C ARG A 142 -18.44 6.46 18.41
N GLU A 143 -18.54 5.76 19.53
CA GLU A 143 -18.15 6.30 20.84
C GLU A 143 -16.68 5.97 21.20
N ASP A 144 -15.87 6.94 21.66
CA ASP A 144 -14.49 6.72 22.19
C ASP A 144 -13.43 6.13 21.23
N VAL A 145 -13.51 6.48 19.95
CA VAL A 145 -12.66 5.95 18.87
C VAL A 145 -11.17 6.29 19.02
N LYS A 146 -10.82 7.48 19.51
CA LYS A 146 -9.43 7.97 19.53
C LYS A 146 -8.52 7.14 20.44
N ALA A 147 -8.97 6.81 21.65
CA ALA A 147 -8.20 6.02 22.60
C ALA A 147 -7.89 4.61 22.06
N VAL A 148 -8.79 4.05 21.25
CA VAL A 148 -8.56 2.75 20.59
C VAL A 148 -7.51 2.86 19.49
N ILE A 149 -7.50 3.95 18.73
CA ILE A 149 -6.52 4.17 17.66
C ILE A 149 -5.10 4.30 18.21
N ASP A 150 -4.93 5.09 19.28
CA ASP A 150 -3.64 5.24 19.98
C ASP A 150 -3.13 3.88 20.48
N LEU A 151 -4.05 3.03 20.96
CA LEU A 151 -3.73 1.70 21.47
C LEU A 151 -3.29 0.71 20.38
N ILE A 152 -3.86 0.80 19.17
CA ILE A 152 -3.60 -0.14 18.07
C ILE A 152 -2.65 0.41 16.98
N ARG A 153 -2.06 1.59 17.22
CA ARG A 153 -0.97 2.20 16.43
C ARG A 153 -1.32 2.48 14.97
N GLU A 154 -2.57 2.81 14.69
CA GLU A 154 -3.04 3.25 13.35
C GLU A 154 -2.75 2.27 12.20
N ILE A 155 -2.55 0.98 12.50
CA ILE A 155 -2.29 -0.03 11.49
C ILE A 155 -3.63 -0.42 10.85
N PRO A 156 -3.83 -0.28 9.52
CA PRO A 156 -5.12 -0.58 8.87
C PRO A 156 -5.67 -1.98 9.18
N LEU A 157 -4.80 -2.99 9.23
CA LEU A 157 -5.20 -4.35 9.57
C LEU A 157 -5.65 -4.47 11.03
N ALA A 158 -4.92 -3.83 11.96
CA ALA A 158 -5.30 -3.82 13.37
C ALA A 158 -6.64 -3.12 13.58
N ILE A 159 -6.87 -1.98 12.94
CA ILE A 159 -8.15 -1.26 12.95
C ILE A 159 -9.29 -2.14 12.44
N THR A 160 -9.06 -2.84 11.31
CA THR A 160 -10.06 -3.74 10.73
C THR A 160 -10.41 -4.89 11.67
N HIS A 161 -9.41 -5.46 12.34
CA HIS A 161 -9.62 -6.54 13.30
C HIS A 161 -10.37 -6.05 14.53
N THR A 162 -9.99 -4.91 15.09
CA THR A 162 -10.67 -4.28 16.23
C THR A 162 -12.13 -4.00 15.91
N ALA A 163 -12.41 -3.36 14.77
CA ALA A 163 -13.77 -3.08 14.34
C ALA A 163 -14.61 -4.36 14.17
N ARG A 164 -14.02 -5.41 13.59
CA ARG A 164 -14.69 -6.71 13.47
C ARG A 164 -15.02 -7.31 14.83
N VAL A 165 -14.07 -7.32 15.77
CA VAL A 165 -14.30 -7.87 17.12
C VAL A 165 -15.45 -7.14 17.80
N ILE A 166 -15.43 -5.80 17.79
CA ILE A 166 -16.48 -4.95 18.37
C ILE A 166 -17.86 -5.28 17.80
N ASN A 167 -17.96 -5.38 16.46
CA ASN A 167 -19.23 -5.69 15.82
C ASN A 167 -19.73 -7.11 16.10
N GLN A 168 -18.81 -8.08 16.21
CA GLN A 168 -19.16 -9.49 16.45
C GLN A 168 -19.58 -9.76 17.89
N THR A 169 -18.92 -9.11 18.85
CA THR A 169 -19.20 -9.30 20.28
C THR A 169 -20.29 -8.37 20.79
N GLY A 170 -20.56 -7.27 20.08
CA GLY A 170 -21.42 -6.20 20.56
C GLY A 170 -20.82 -5.40 21.73
N CYS A 171 -19.52 -5.58 22.04
CA CYS A 171 -18.88 -4.84 23.12
C CYS A 171 -18.65 -3.38 22.72
N SER A 172 -18.74 -2.48 23.69
CA SER A 172 -18.37 -1.09 23.51
C SER A 172 -16.86 -0.91 23.30
N LEU A 173 -16.47 0.22 22.71
CA LEU A 173 -15.06 0.61 22.55
C LEU A 173 -14.36 0.72 23.92
N LYS A 174 -15.07 1.21 24.95
CA LYS A 174 -14.57 1.28 26.33
C LYS A 174 -14.26 -0.10 26.92
N GLU A 175 -15.17 -1.07 26.80
CA GLU A 175 -14.96 -2.45 27.28
C GLU A 175 -13.78 -3.12 26.56
N PHE A 176 -13.62 -2.85 25.27
CA PHE A 176 -12.50 -3.34 24.48
C PHE A 176 -11.16 -2.80 25.00
N ILE A 177 -11.07 -1.48 25.27
CA ILE A 177 -9.86 -0.85 25.85
C ILE A 177 -9.51 -1.50 27.18
N THR A 178 -10.47 -1.56 28.11
CA THR A 178 -10.26 -2.13 29.45
C THR A 178 -9.72 -3.57 29.35
N THR A 179 -10.31 -4.38 28.47
CA THR A 179 -9.87 -5.77 28.27
C THR A 179 -8.41 -5.88 27.79
N ILE A 180 -7.98 -5.01 26.88
CA ILE A 180 -6.59 -5.03 26.38
C ILE A 180 -5.62 -4.52 27.46
N GLU A 181 -5.97 -3.45 28.16
CA GLU A 181 -5.14 -2.90 29.24
C GLU A 181 -4.93 -3.91 30.37
N GLU A 182 -5.99 -4.59 30.82
CA GLU A 182 -5.91 -5.65 31.83
C GLU A 182 -5.03 -6.82 31.37
N ARG A 183 -5.10 -7.22 30.10
CA ARG A 183 -4.24 -8.27 29.55
C ARG A 183 -2.79 -7.84 29.50
N ARG A 184 -2.52 -6.58 29.14
CA ARG A 184 -1.17 -6.01 29.10
C ARG A 184 -0.56 -5.94 30.50
N GLN A 185 -1.33 -5.51 31.50
CA GLN A 185 -0.90 -5.49 32.89
C GLN A 185 -0.62 -6.91 33.43
N ARG A 186 -1.50 -7.88 33.15
CA ARG A 186 -1.27 -9.29 33.51
C ARG A 186 -0.02 -9.87 32.85
N HIS A 187 0.24 -9.53 31.58
CA HIS A 187 1.44 -9.99 30.89
C HIS A 187 2.71 -9.41 31.52
N ASN A 188 2.70 -8.13 31.91
CA ASN A 188 3.82 -7.47 32.57
C ASN A 188 4.08 -7.94 34.01
N MET A 189 3.12 -8.62 34.66
CA MET A 189 3.30 -9.18 36.01
C MET A 189 3.85 -10.62 36.00
N VAL A 190 3.91 -11.28 34.85
CA VAL A 190 4.28 -12.71 34.71
C VAL A 190 5.59 -12.89 33.91
N GLY A 191 6.15 -11.82 33.34
CA GLY A 191 7.45 -11.81 32.67
C GLY A 191 8.53 -11.12 33.50
#